data_AF-A0A960PUP0-F1
#
_entry.id   AF-A0A960PUP0-F1
#
_cell.length_a   1.000
_cell.length_b   1.000
_cell.length_c   1.000
_cell.angle_alpha   90.00
_cell.angle_beta   90.00
_cell.angle_gamma   90.00
#
_symmetry.space_group_name_H-M   'P 1'
#
loop_
_entity.id
_entity.type
_entity.pdbx_description
1 polymer ?
#
loop_
_entity_poly.entity_id
_entity_poly.type
_entity_poly.pdbx_seq_one_letter_code
_entity_poly.pdbx_strand_id
1 'polypeptide(L)'
;MAIHPDLAAEQAYIDRAYDCLERARTSANRLKGMVEVNKGGTEQARFEREVIFDTVLHRLKELHLGDAALLFGRIDRELDDGGDTFYIGRLAVSDDQQEPVVVDWRAPVAEPFYRATGRVPMGLARRRYFATRGRQLLGIEDELFGEHALDLGEGAGLQGHGSLIRALETARTGRMGDIVATIQGEQDEIIRAPLPGVMVVQGGPGTGKTVVALHRAAYLLYTHRFPLEDQGVLVLGPNRLFLAYIEQVLPSLGEAGVELAVLADLVDDVSVRGRDREEVARLKGDAAMASVLAKAVRDRKRALRRPLRVGLGLQTLSLSVAVSADIVRDARRRFRQHNAGRRFVEREVAFHLAESARTPLDPQEVWRQVRRDPAVRAALEEMWPVLTPAQLLHDLFGSKALLHLAAGRQLSEERIDLLHRPRAESVDQVVWTHDDVPLLDEARALLGPKPRKAKREDDDIRTYGHIVVDEAQDLS
;
A
#
# COMPACT_ATOMS: atom_id res chain seq x y z
N MET A 1 -22.67 29.76 -31.98
CA MET A 1 -21.33 29.85 -31.36
C MET A 1 -20.33 29.99 -32.48
N ALA A 2 -19.52 31.05 -32.46
CA ALA A 2 -18.40 31.14 -33.40
C ALA A 2 -17.46 29.95 -33.13
N ILE A 3 -17.12 29.21 -34.18
CA ILE A 3 -16.16 28.10 -34.11
C ILE A 3 -14.78 28.73 -33.95
N HIS A 4 -13.99 28.26 -32.98
CA HIS A 4 -12.64 28.77 -32.74
C HIS A 4 -11.80 28.61 -34.03
N PRO A 5 -11.04 29.62 -34.47
CA PRO A 5 -10.33 29.59 -35.76
C PRO A 5 -9.35 28.42 -35.86
N ASP A 6 -8.71 28.06 -34.75
CA ASP A 6 -7.72 26.98 -34.70
C ASP A 6 -8.32 25.56 -34.60
N LEU A 7 -9.65 25.42 -34.50
CA LEU A 7 -10.29 24.14 -34.18
C LEU A 7 -9.93 23.01 -35.17
N ALA A 8 -9.87 23.32 -36.47
CA ALA A 8 -9.51 22.33 -37.48
C ALA A 8 -8.03 21.91 -37.41
N ALA A 9 -7.14 22.86 -37.11
CA ALA A 9 -5.72 22.58 -36.97
C ALA A 9 -5.44 21.73 -35.72
N GLU A 10 -6.08 22.07 -34.60
CA GLU A 10 -5.93 21.31 -33.36
C GLU A 10 -6.58 19.93 -33.43
N GLN A 11 -7.71 19.77 -34.13
CA GLN A 11 -8.28 18.45 -34.42
C GLN A 11 -7.30 17.59 -35.23
N ALA A 12 -6.69 18.15 -36.28
CA ALA A 12 -5.71 17.43 -37.09
C ALA A 12 -4.47 17.01 -36.27
N TYR A 13 -4.04 17.85 -35.31
CA TYR A 13 -2.97 17.49 -34.38
C TYR A 13 -3.36 16.34 -33.46
N ILE A 14 -4.56 16.40 -32.86
CA ILE A 14 -5.09 15.35 -31.99
C ILE A 14 -5.15 14.03 -32.77
N ASP A 15 -5.64 14.03 -34.01
CA ASP A 15 -5.69 12.83 -34.83
C ASP A 15 -4.30 12.25 -35.11
N ARG A 16 -3.32 13.10 -35.44
CA ARG A 16 -1.92 12.69 -35.58
C ARG A 16 -1.38 12.03 -34.30
N ALA A 17 -1.68 12.61 -33.13
CA ALA A 17 -1.23 12.09 -31.85
C ALA A 17 -1.80 10.70 -31.55
N TYR A 18 -3.09 10.49 -31.83
CA TYR A 18 -3.70 9.16 -31.72
C TYR A 18 -3.12 8.16 -32.72
N ASP A 19 -2.79 8.58 -33.94
CA ASP A 19 -2.16 7.70 -34.92
C ASP A 19 -0.73 7.31 -34.51
N CYS A 20 0.01 8.21 -33.85
CA CYS A 20 1.29 7.87 -33.21
C CYS A 20 1.11 6.86 -32.06
N LEU A 21 0.09 7.04 -31.21
CA LEU A 21 -0.22 6.10 -30.12
C LEU A 21 -0.55 4.70 -30.65
N GLU A 22 -1.38 4.60 -31.69
CA GLU A 22 -1.73 3.32 -32.30
C GLU A 22 -0.55 2.64 -32.98
N ARG A 23 0.36 3.41 -33.60
CA ARG A 23 1.63 2.88 -34.13
C ARG A 23 2.53 2.34 -33.03
N ALA A 24 2.64 3.05 -31.90
CA ALA A 24 3.40 2.59 -30.74
C ALA A 24 2.82 1.28 -30.17
N ARG A 25 1.49 1.20 -30.01
CA ARG A 25 0.79 -0.02 -29.58
C ARG A 25 0.99 -1.19 -30.54
N THR A 26 0.86 -0.95 -31.84
CA THR A 26 1.06 -1.97 -32.88
C THR A 26 2.49 -2.50 -32.86
N SER A 27 3.48 -1.61 -32.70
CA SER A 27 4.90 -1.99 -32.61
C SER A 27 5.18 -2.83 -31.38
N ALA A 28 4.64 -2.45 -30.21
CA ALA A 28 4.79 -3.22 -28.97
C ALA A 28 4.09 -4.58 -29.05
N ASN A 29 2.89 -4.66 -29.63
CA ASN A 29 2.18 -5.94 -29.84
C ASN A 29 2.93 -6.86 -30.81
N ARG A 30 3.57 -6.31 -31.85
CA ARG A 30 4.40 -7.10 -32.77
C ARG A 30 5.60 -7.71 -32.05
N LEU A 31 6.28 -6.94 -31.19
CA LEU A 31 7.37 -7.42 -30.35
C LEU A 31 6.90 -8.53 -29.40
N LYS A 32 5.74 -8.36 -28.74
CA LYS A 32 5.12 -9.40 -27.90
C LYS A 32 4.94 -10.72 -28.66
N GLY A 33 4.34 -10.66 -29.86
CA GLY A 33 4.12 -11.85 -30.70
C GLY A 33 5.42 -12.54 -31.14
N MET A 34 6.47 -11.78 -31.44
CA MET A 34 7.80 -12.35 -31.78
C MET A 34 8.44 -13.10 -30.60
N VAL A 35 8.26 -12.61 -29.38
CA VAL A 35 8.79 -13.26 -28.17
C VAL A 35 8.04 -14.55 -27.85
N GLU A 36 6.71 -14.57 -28.03
CA GLU A 36 5.86 -15.77 -27.78
C GLU A 36 6.10 -16.92 -28.76
N VAL A 37 6.46 -16.64 -30.02
CA VAL A 37 6.65 -17.65 -31.08
C VAL A 37 7.99 -18.41 -30.94
N ASN A 38 9.00 -17.81 -30.35
CA ASN A 38 10.34 -18.41 -30.19
C ASN A 38 10.45 -19.34 -28.96
N LYS A 39 9.53 -20.31 -28.81
CA LYS A 39 9.56 -21.30 -27.70
C LYS A 39 10.65 -22.36 -27.90
N GLY A 40 11.90 -22.03 -27.56
CA GLY A 40 13.05 -22.97 -27.52
C GLY A 40 14.39 -22.26 -27.26
N GLY A 41 15.37 -22.91 -26.62
CA GLY A 41 16.69 -22.32 -26.33
C GLY A 41 17.28 -22.71 -24.97
N THR A 42 18.50 -22.24 -24.70
CA THR A 42 19.23 -22.37 -23.42
C THR A 42 18.51 -21.65 -22.28
N GLU A 43 18.83 -21.95 -21.01
CA GLU A 43 18.23 -21.28 -19.85
C GLU A 43 18.44 -19.75 -19.87
N GLN A 44 19.63 -19.29 -20.29
CA GLN A 44 19.92 -17.86 -20.47
C GLN A 44 18.98 -17.18 -21.47
N ALA A 45 18.72 -17.82 -22.62
CA ALA A 45 17.81 -17.29 -23.63
C ALA A 45 16.34 -17.28 -23.16
N ARG A 46 15.97 -18.09 -22.17
CA ARG A 46 14.64 -18.05 -21.56
C ARG A 46 14.50 -16.85 -20.63
N PHE A 47 15.50 -16.62 -19.78
CA PHE A 47 15.52 -15.48 -18.87
C PHE A 47 15.50 -14.14 -19.62
N GLU A 48 16.35 -13.98 -20.63
CA GLU A 48 16.35 -12.75 -21.46
C GLU A 48 15.00 -12.49 -22.13
N ARG A 49 14.32 -13.54 -22.58
CA ARG A 49 12.97 -13.41 -23.17
C ARG A 49 11.92 -13.04 -22.15
N GLU A 50 11.99 -13.60 -20.95
CA GLU A 50 11.07 -13.28 -19.87
C GLU A 50 11.19 -11.79 -19.51
N VAL A 51 12.42 -11.28 -19.38
CA VAL A 51 12.69 -9.85 -19.15
C VAL A 51 12.13 -8.99 -20.30
N ILE A 52 12.37 -9.36 -21.56
CA ILE A 52 11.85 -8.62 -22.71
C ILE A 52 10.32 -8.67 -22.75
N PHE A 53 9.72 -9.84 -22.47
CA PHE A 53 8.28 -10.03 -22.45
C PHE A 53 7.62 -9.14 -21.39
N ASP A 54 8.15 -9.14 -20.17
CA ASP A 54 7.66 -8.30 -19.08
C ASP A 54 7.82 -6.81 -19.41
N THR A 55 8.95 -6.41 -20.00
CA THR A 55 9.16 -5.02 -20.45
C THR A 55 8.14 -4.60 -21.50
N VAL A 56 7.86 -5.48 -22.48
CA VAL A 56 6.88 -5.20 -23.54
C VAL A 56 5.46 -5.16 -22.98
N LEU A 57 5.12 -6.08 -22.05
CA LEU A 57 3.83 -6.06 -21.36
C LEU A 57 3.64 -4.78 -20.56
N HIS A 58 4.65 -4.36 -19.80
CA HIS A 58 4.62 -3.13 -19.03
C HIS A 58 4.39 -1.91 -19.95
N ARG A 59 5.13 -1.83 -21.06
CA ARG A 59 4.94 -0.75 -22.05
C ARG A 59 3.54 -0.76 -22.67
N LEU A 60 2.98 -1.92 -23.00
CA LEU A 60 1.61 -2.01 -23.52
C LEU A 60 0.57 -1.53 -22.52
N LYS A 61 0.79 -1.78 -21.23
CA LYS A 61 -0.06 -1.29 -20.14
C LYS A 61 0.03 0.23 -19.99
N GLU A 62 1.23 0.79 -20.02
CA GLU A 62 1.43 2.24 -20.01
C GLU A 62 0.72 2.92 -21.19
N LEU A 63 0.68 2.28 -22.36
CA LEU A 63 0.00 2.82 -23.54
C LEU A 63 -1.53 2.65 -23.49
N HIS A 64 -2.11 2.08 -22.43
CA HIS A 64 -3.55 1.89 -22.29
C HIS A 64 -4.23 3.15 -21.75
N LEU A 65 -5.18 3.68 -22.53
CA LEU A 65 -5.87 4.95 -22.25
C LEU A 65 -7.31 4.74 -21.74
N GLY A 66 -7.85 3.51 -21.84
CA GLY A 66 -9.27 3.25 -21.61
C GLY A 66 -10.18 4.13 -22.47
N ASP A 67 -11.22 4.68 -21.85
CA ASP A 67 -12.18 5.61 -22.49
C ASP A 67 -11.77 7.09 -22.39
N ALA A 68 -10.59 7.38 -21.81
CA ALA A 68 -10.14 8.75 -21.60
C ALA A 68 -9.63 9.42 -22.90
N ALA A 69 -9.70 10.74 -22.97
CA ALA A 69 -9.09 11.52 -24.04
C ALA A 69 -7.57 11.65 -23.84
N LEU A 70 -6.79 11.53 -24.91
CA LEU A 70 -5.32 11.52 -24.85
C LEU A 70 -4.76 12.89 -24.47
N LEU A 71 -5.30 13.95 -25.09
CA LEU A 71 -4.90 15.34 -24.89
C LEU A 71 -6.03 16.12 -24.24
N PHE A 72 -5.67 17.07 -23.38
CA PHE A 72 -6.64 17.97 -22.76
C PHE A 72 -6.18 19.42 -22.76
N GLY A 73 -4.94 19.71 -23.19
CA GLY A 73 -4.50 21.07 -23.33
C GLY A 73 -3.17 21.24 -24.06
N ARG A 74 -2.75 22.50 -24.14
CA ARG A 74 -1.50 22.94 -24.75
C ARG A 74 -0.96 24.13 -23.96
N ILE A 75 0.35 24.24 -23.86
CA ILE A 75 1.05 25.41 -23.35
C ILE A 75 2.01 25.93 -24.42
N ASP A 76 2.11 27.25 -24.52
CA ASP A 76 3.08 27.93 -25.35
C ASP A 76 3.95 28.80 -24.47
N ARG A 77 5.28 28.66 -24.61
CA ARG A 77 6.24 29.46 -23.87
C ARG A 77 6.47 30.81 -24.53
N GLU A 78 6.89 31.79 -23.73
CA GLU A 78 7.36 33.07 -24.25
C GLU A 78 8.58 32.86 -25.16
N LEU A 79 8.77 33.76 -26.13
CA LEU A 79 9.88 33.68 -27.08
C LEU A 79 11.26 33.70 -26.38
N ASP A 80 11.35 34.46 -25.30
CA ASP A 80 12.56 34.54 -24.48
C ASP A 80 12.84 33.24 -23.69
N ASP A 81 11.84 32.38 -23.52
CA ASP A 81 11.93 31.05 -22.90
C ASP A 81 11.87 29.90 -23.94
N GLY A 82 12.32 30.18 -25.17
CA GLY A 82 12.48 29.21 -26.25
C GLY A 82 11.33 29.19 -27.26
N GLY A 83 10.17 29.77 -26.95
CA GLY A 83 9.01 29.80 -27.86
C GLY A 83 8.39 28.43 -28.15
N ASP A 84 8.73 27.42 -27.34
CA ASP A 84 8.30 26.04 -27.55
C ASP A 84 6.80 25.86 -27.28
N THR A 85 6.19 24.96 -28.05
CA THR A 85 4.80 24.51 -27.88
C THR A 85 4.78 23.10 -27.32
N PHE A 86 4.09 22.89 -26.20
CA PHE A 86 3.91 21.57 -25.62
C PHE A 86 2.43 21.19 -25.54
N TYR A 87 2.10 20.05 -26.10
CA TYR A 87 0.77 19.44 -26.00
C TYR A 87 0.71 18.55 -24.77
N ILE A 88 -0.18 18.86 -23.83
CA ILE A 88 -0.27 18.19 -22.54
C ILE A 88 -1.38 17.13 -22.59
N GLY A 89 -1.01 15.93 -22.15
CA GLY A 89 -1.89 14.78 -22.19
C GLY A 89 -1.59 13.77 -21.09
N ARG A 90 -2.32 12.65 -21.17
CA ARG A 90 -2.33 11.62 -20.13
C ARG A 90 -1.15 10.67 -20.22
N LEU A 91 -0.61 10.53 -21.43
CA LEU A 91 0.45 9.61 -21.78
C LEU A 91 1.48 10.36 -22.62
N ALA A 92 2.75 10.06 -22.39
CA ALA A 92 3.80 10.46 -23.31
C ALA A 92 3.63 9.70 -24.63
N VAL A 93 3.58 10.43 -25.74
CA VAL A 93 3.53 9.85 -27.10
C VAL A 93 4.59 10.54 -27.94
N SER A 94 5.40 9.75 -28.61
CA SER A 94 6.41 10.24 -29.56
C SER A 94 6.10 9.76 -30.97
N ASP A 95 6.62 10.47 -31.96
CA ASP A 95 6.55 10.05 -33.36
C ASP A 95 7.68 9.05 -33.73
N ASP A 96 7.78 8.71 -35.02
CA ASP A 96 8.77 7.77 -35.54
C ASP A 96 10.21 8.28 -35.38
N GLN A 97 10.42 9.59 -35.24
CA GLN A 97 11.72 10.23 -35.01
C GLN A 97 12.06 10.34 -33.51
N GLN A 98 11.18 9.85 -32.63
CA GLN A 98 11.26 10.01 -31.17
C GLN A 98 11.01 11.44 -30.68
N GLU A 99 10.46 12.31 -31.51
CA GLU A 99 10.06 13.64 -31.09
C GLU A 99 8.76 13.58 -30.27
N PRO A 100 8.67 14.29 -29.12
CA PRO A 100 7.48 14.24 -28.27
C PRO A 100 6.30 14.93 -28.96
N VAL A 101 5.25 14.16 -29.23
CA VAL A 101 3.97 14.65 -29.77
C VAL A 101 3.00 14.98 -28.65
N VAL A 102 3.02 14.20 -27.56
CA VAL A 102 2.24 14.45 -26.35
C VAL A 102 3.17 14.33 -25.15
N VAL A 103 3.13 15.34 -24.30
CA VAL A 103 3.84 15.37 -23.03
C VAL A 103 2.91 14.86 -21.94
N ASP A 104 3.40 13.93 -21.13
CA ASP A 104 2.69 13.43 -19.96
C ASP A 104 2.53 14.54 -18.92
N TRP A 105 1.32 14.69 -18.37
CA TRP A 105 1.00 15.67 -17.34
C TRP A 105 1.91 15.59 -16.11
N ARG A 106 2.49 14.42 -15.83
CA ARG A 106 3.42 14.21 -14.71
C ARG A 106 4.79 14.84 -14.96
N ALA A 107 5.15 15.13 -16.20
CA ALA A 107 6.44 15.74 -16.53
C ALA A 107 6.59 17.12 -15.88
N PRO A 108 7.81 17.52 -15.44
CA PRO A 108 8.04 18.86 -14.87
C PRO A 108 7.66 20.00 -15.83
N VAL A 109 7.87 19.80 -17.14
CA VAL A 109 7.52 20.80 -18.17
C VAL A 109 6.02 21.10 -18.23
N ALA A 110 5.16 20.21 -17.71
CA ALA A 110 3.71 20.39 -17.65
C ALA A 110 3.23 21.13 -16.40
N GLU A 111 4.09 21.37 -15.40
CA GLU A 111 3.73 22.08 -14.16
C GLU A 111 3.08 23.46 -14.40
N PRO A 112 3.59 24.31 -15.33
CA PRO A 112 2.96 25.60 -15.61
C PRO A 112 1.51 25.48 -16.09
N PHE A 113 1.12 24.38 -16.74
CA PHE A 113 -0.27 24.17 -17.16
C PHE A 113 -1.25 24.24 -15.98
N TYR A 114 -0.82 23.82 -14.78
CA TYR A 114 -1.66 23.81 -13.57
C TYR A 114 -1.44 25.01 -12.66
N ARG A 115 -0.17 25.45 -12.51
CA ARG A 115 0.22 26.44 -11.50
C ARG A 115 0.33 27.86 -12.04
N ALA A 116 0.43 28.05 -13.35
CA ALA A 116 0.52 29.39 -13.91
C ALA A 116 -0.75 30.20 -13.62
N THR A 117 -0.53 31.45 -13.22
CA THR A 117 -1.57 32.45 -12.98
C THR A 117 -1.13 33.75 -13.65
N GLY A 118 -2.05 34.70 -13.91
CA GLY A 118 -1.68 35.99 -14.50
C GLY A 118 -0.60 36.76 -13.70
N ARG A 119 -0.47 36.51 -12.39
CA ARG A 119 0.59 37.09 -11.54
C ARG A 119 1.90 36.32 -11.58
N VAL A 120 1.84 35.02 -11.80
CA VAL A 120 2.99 34.11 -11.83
C VAL A 120 2.84 33.26 -13.10
N PRO A 121 3.25 33.77 -14.27
CA PRO A 121 2.97 33.14 -15.56
C PRO A 121 3.85 31.91 -15.83
N MET A 122 4.93 31.72 -15.06
CA MET A 122 5.83 30.56 -15.18
C MET A 122 6.39 30.34 -16.59
N GLY A 123 6.69 31.43 -17.30
CA GLY A 123 7.25 31.40 -18.66
C GLY A 123 6.23 31.12 -19.77
N LEU A 124 4.93 31.05 -19.44
CA LEU A 124 3.88 30.86 -20.43
C LEU A 124 3.52 32.17 -21.12
N ALA A 125 3.33 32.11 -22.44
CA ALA A 125 2.62 33.13 -23.22
C ALA A 125 1.13 32.78 -23.33
N ARG A 126 0.81 31.48 -23.47
CA ARG A 126 -0.56 30.98 -23.62
C ARG A 126 -0.73 29.61 -22.95
N ARG A 127 -1.91 29.41 -22.37
CA ARG A 127 -2.47 28.11 -21.97
C ARG A 127 -3.77 27.88 -22.74
N ARG A 128 -3.91 26.72 -23.34
CA ARG A 128 -5.07 26.33 -24.14
C ARG A 128 -5.70 25.07 -23.56
N TYR A 129 -7.00 25.10 -23.34
CA TYR A 129 -7.81 23.97 -22.88
C TYR A 129 -8.58 23.34 -24.03
N PHE A 130 -8.61 22.01 -24.05
CA PHE A 130 -9.36 21.24 -25.04
C PHE A 130 -10.57 20.56 -24.39
N ALA A 131 -11.76 20.87 -24.87
CA ALA A 131 -12.96 20.10 -24.56
C ALA A 131 -13.06 18.94 -25.54
N THR A 132 -12.71 17.72 -25.11
CA THR A 132 -12.65 16.55 -26.00
C THR A 132 -13.62 15.45 -25.59
N ARG A 133 -14.09 14.67 -26.56
CA ARG A 133 -14.75 13.38 -26.35
C ARG A 133 -14.02 12.32 -27.18
N GLY A 134 -13.18 11.52 -26.52
CA GLY A 134 -12.25 10.63 -27.22
C GLY A 134 -11.34 11.43 -28.16
N ARG A 135 -11.29 11.05 -29.44
CA ARG A 135 -10.53 11.75 -30.49
C ARG A 135 -11.15 13.07 -30.96
N GLN A 136 -12.40 13.36 -30.60
CA GLN A 136 -13.13 14.50 -31.13
C GLN A 136 -12.95 15.75 -30.26
N LEU A 137 -12.46 16.84 -30.85
CA LEU A 137 -12.39 18.16 -30.25
C LEU A 137 -13.73 18.89 -30.40
N LEU A 138 -14.32 19.24 -29.27
CA LEU A 138 -15.62 19.91 -29.16
C LEU A 138 -15.48 21.43 -28.97
N GLY A 139 -14.36 21.87 -28.41
CA GLY A 139 -14.12 23.29 -28.13
C GLY A 139 -12.70 23.57 -27.64
N ILE A 140 -12.31 24.83 -27.75
CA ILE A 140 -11.02 25.38 -27.34
C ILE A 140 -11.29 26.60 -26.46
N GLU A 141 -10.55 26.74 -25.37
CA GLU A 141 -10.49 27.97 -24.55
C GLU A 141 -9.03 28.36 -24.36
N ASP A 142 -8.72 29.64 -24.61
CA ASP A 142 -7.37 30.20 -24.49
C ASP A 142 -7.29 31.14 -23.30
N GLU A 143 -6.19 31.02 -22.55
CA GLU A 143 -5.78 31.92 -21.51
C GLU A 143 -4.39 32.46 -21.85
N LEU A 144 -4.24 33.77 -21.82
CA LEU A 144 -3.01 34.46 -22.20
C LEU A 144 -2.33 35.06 -20.98
N PHE A 145 -1.01 35.13 -21.04
CA PHE A 145 -0.14 35.57 -19.96
C PHE A 145 0.82 36.65 -20.46
N GLY A 146 1.41 37.40 -19.52
CA GLY A 146 2.43 38.41 -19.84
C GLY A 146 1.90 39.52 -20.75
N GLU A 147 2.74 39.98 -21.68
CA GLU A 147 2.40 41.06 -22.62
C GLU A 147 1.24 40.68 -23.56
N HIS A 148 1.08 39.38 -23.86
CA HIS A 148 -0.01 38.87 -24.71
C HIS A 148 -1.39 39.02 -24.08
N ALA A 149 -1.48 39.15 -22.75
CA ALA A 149 -2.73 39.44 -22.05
C ALA A 149 -3.17 40.92 -22.23
N LEU A 150 -2.24 41.82 -22.54
CA LEU A 150 -2.49 43.26 -22.69
C LEU A 150 -3.07 43.62 -24.06
N ASP A 151 -2.79 42.82 -25.09
CA ASP A 151 -3.18 43.06 -26.49
C ASP A 151 -4.70 42.89 -26.78
N LEU A 152 -5.47 42.31 -25.86
CA LEU A 152 -6.91 42.06 -26.05
C LEU A 152 -7.85 43.01 -25.29
N GLY A 153 -7.33 44.05 -24.64
CA GLY A 153 -8.12 45.06 -23.91
C GLY A 153 -8.76 44.55 -22.60
N GLU A 154 -9.21 45.50 -21.77
CA GLU A 154 -9.81 45.30 -20.43
C GLU A 154 -11.14 44.52 -20.47
N GLY A 155 -11.09 43.23 -20.81
CA GLY A 155 -12.26 42.36 -20.85
C GLY A 155 -11.98 40.89 -21.18
N ALA A 156 -10.80 40.57 -21.70
CA ALA A 156 -10.45 39.19 -22.09
C ALA A 156 -9.76 38.37 -20.96
N GLY A 157 -9.19 39.01 -19.94
CA GLY A 157 -8.45 38.34 -18.86
C GLY A 157 -9.30 37.56 -17.84
N LEU A 158 -10.62 37.42 -18.07
CA LEU A 158 -11.56 36.74 -17.16
C LEU A 158 -12.39 35.65 -17.85
N GLN A 159 -11.96 35.15 -19.03
CA GLN A 159 -12.55 33.96 -19.66
C GLN A 159 -11.73 32.72 -19.28
N GLY A 160 -11.82 32.27 -18.03
CA GLY A 160 -11.12 31.06 -17.55
C GLY A 160 -12.01 30.01 -16.89
N HIS A 161 -13.33 30.26 -16.80
CA HIS A 161 -14.26 29.42 -16.04
C HIS A 161 -15.34 28.77 -16.92
N GLY A 162 -15.45 29.12 -18.21
CA GLY A 162 -16.56 28.70 -19.06
C GLY A 162 -16.46 27.25 -19.53
N SER A 163 -15.29 26.81 -19.98
CA SER A 163 -15.09 25.41 -20.41
C SER A 163 -14.90 24.45 -19.25
N LEU A 164 -14.30 24.90 -18.13
CA LEU A 164 -14.22 24.14 -16.88
C LEU A 164 -15.64 23.77 -16.41
N ILE A 165 -16.58 24.73 -16.40
CA ILE A 165 -17.98 24.47 -16.07
C ILE A 165 -18.62 23.47 -17.06
N ARG A 166 -18.37 23.58 -18.36
CA ARG A 166 -18.89 22.62 -19.35
C ARG A 166 -18.26 21.21 -19.26
N ALA A 167 -16.97 21.12 -18.95
CA ALA A 167 -16.27 19.86 -18.71
C ALA A 167 -16.80 19.20 -17.41
N LEU A 168 -17.04 20.00 -16.37
CA LEU A 168 -17.68 19.58 -15.12
C LEU A 168 -19.14 19.12 -15.33
N GLU A 169 -19.90 19.78 -16.19
CA GLU A 169 -21.29 19.42 -16.50
C GLU A 169 -21.41 18.12 -17.30
N THR A 170 -20.43 17.82 -18.16
CA THR A 170 -20.43 16.59 -18.97
C THR A 170 -20.05 15.34 -18.14
N ALA A 171 -19.46 15.51 -16.95
CA ALA A 171 -18.87 14.44 -16.15
C ALA A 171 -19.79 13.83 -15.06
N ARG A 172 -21.03 14.31 -14.85
CA ARG A 172 -21.91 13.85 -13.74
C ARG A 172 -22.65 12.53 -14.03
N THR A 173 -21.93 11.49 -14.43
CA THR A 173 -22.49 10.13 -14.64
C THR A 173 -22.54 9.28 -13.35
N GLY A 174 -22.24 9.85 -12.18
CA GLY A 174 -22.23 9.13 -10.90
C GLY A 174 -20.99 8.26 -10.69
N ARG A 175 -20.01 8.30 -11.61
CA ARG A 175 -18.66 7.74 -11.46
C ARG A 175 -17.66 8.89 -11.25
N MET A 176 -16.50 8.65 -10.62
CA MET A 176 -15.43 9.65 -10.59
C MET A 176 -15.00 9.88 -12.04
N GLY A 177 -15.14 11.11 -12.51
CA GLY A 177 -14.43 11.53 -13.71
C GLY A 177 -12.94 11.60 -13.40
N ASP A 178 -12.13 11.23 -14.38
CA ASP A 178 -10.70 11.50 -14.36
C ASP A 178 -10.49 13.03 -14.36
N ILE A 179 -9.89 13.55 -13.28
CA ILE A 179 -9.80 14.99 -13.01
C ILE A 179 -8.54 15.64 -13.58
N VAL A 180 -7.64 14.91 -14.26
CA VAL A 180 -6.30 15.43 -14.63
C VAL A 180 -6.37 16.75 -15.40
N ALA A 181 -7.35 16.91 -16.28
CA ALA A 181 -7.56 18.13 -17.05
C ALA A 181 -8.06 19.32 -16.18
N THR A 182 -8.60 19.03 -15.01
CA THR A 182 -9.26 19.99 -14.10
C THR A 182 -8.53 20.12 -12.76
N ILE A 183 -7.33 19.55 -12.61
CA ILE A 183 -6.50 19.71 -11.41
C ILE A 183 -6.26 21.20 -11.20
N GLN A 184 -6.55 21.67 -9.99
CA GLN A 184 -6.33 23.06 -9.61
C GLN A 184 -4.88 23.26 -9.13
N GLY A 185 -4.38 24.50 -9.17
CA GLY A 185 -3.02 24.82 -8.72
C GLY A 185 -2.70 24.30 -7.32
N GLU A 186 -3.60 24.53 -6.34
CA GLU A 186 -3.48 24.03 -4.96
C GLU A 186 -3.39 22.49 -4.88
N GLN A 187 -4.11 21.78 -5.75
CA GLN A 187 -4.09 20.32 -5.83
C GLN A 187 -2.79 19.81 -6.46
N ASP A 188 -2.28 20.50 -7.48
CA ASP A 188 -0.99 20.18 -8.10
C ASP A 188 0.18 20.35 -7.11
N GLU A 189 0.11 21.34 -6.20
CA GLU A 189 1.10 21.47 -5.13
C GLU A 189 1.17 20.23 -4.24
N ILE A 190 0.00 19.70 -3.87
CA ILE A 190 -0.13 18.47 -3.08
C ILE A 190 0.39 17.28 -3.88
N ILE A 191 0.06 17.17 -5.17
CA ILE A 191 0.50 16.08 -6.04
C ILE A 191 2.02 16.07 -6.18
N ARG A 192 2.63 17.25 -6.42
CA ARG A 192 4.07 17.40 -6.69
C ARG A 192 4.94 17.61 -5.46
N ALA A 193 4.36 17.68 -4.27
CA ALA A 193 5.13 17.87 -3.05
C ALA A 193 6.18 16.76 -2.84
N PRO A 194 7.33 17.04 -2.19
CA PRO A 194 8.41 16.08 -2.03
C PRO A 194 7.98 14.74 -1.40
N LEU A 195 8.66 13.64 -1.76
CA LEU A 195 8.38 12.29 -1.25
C LEU A 195 8.55 12.13 0.28
N PRO A 196 9.59 12.67 0.94
CA PRO A 196 9.84 12.41 2.36
C PRO A 196 8.82 13.06 3.30
N GLY A 197 8.42 12.33 4.34
CA GLY A 197 7.61 12.85 5.45
C GLY A 197 6.16 12.35 5.46
N VAL A 198 5.37 12.92 6.36
CA VAL A 198 3.93 12.64 6.47
C VAL A 198 3.17 13.86 5.96
N MET A 199 2.25 13.63 5.02
CA MET A 199 1.38 14.67 4.48
C MET A 199 -0.06 14.37 4.85
N VAL A 200 -0.74 15.35 5.44
CA VAL A 200 -2.17 15.29 5.75
C VAL A 200 -2.91 16.22 4.80
N VAL A 201 -3.78 15.64 3.96
CA VAL A 201 -4.61 16.41 3.02
C VAL A 201 -6.00 16.57 3.62
N GLN A 202 -6.29 17.77 4.12
CA GLN A 202 -7.58 18.11 4.72
C GLN A 202 -8.35 19.10 3.83
N GLY A 203 -9.66 18.90 3.71
CA GLY A 203 -10.52 19.71 2.85
C GLY A 203 -11.99 19.29 2.95
N GLY A 204 -12.90 20.18 2.53
CA GLY A 204 -14.34 19.95 2.61
C GLY A 204 -14.83 18.74 1.79
N PRO A 205 -16.07 18.28 2.00
CA PRO A 205 -16.70 17.28 1.13
C PRO A 205 -16.65 17.70 -0.34
N GLY A 206 -16.39 16.76 -1.25
CA GLY A 206 -16.38 17.02 -2.70
C GLY A 206 -15.14 17.74 -3.26
N THR A 207 -14.16 18.09 -2.43
CA THR A 207 -12.90 18.76 -2.87
C THR A 207 -11.90 17.84 -3.60
N GLY A 208 -12.24 16.57 -3.79
CA GLY A 208 -11.42 15.62 -4.55
C GLY A 208 -10.19 15.06 -3.81
N LYS A 209 -10.11 15.17 -2.48
CA LYS A 209 -8.95 14.72 -1.66
C LYS A 209 -8.41 13.34 -2.03
N THR A 210 -9.28 12.33 -2.09
CA THR A 210 -8.95 10.96 -2.50
C THR A 210 -8.26 10.96 -3.85
N VAL A 211 -8.85 11.66 -4.82
CA VAL A 211 -8.34 11.71 -6.19
C VAL A 211 -6.98 12.36 -6.24
N VAL A 212 -6.81 13.48 -5.52
CA VAL A 212 -5.53 14.18 -5.39
C VAL A 212 -4.48 13.26 -4.78
N ALA A 213 -4.80 12.51 -3.72
CA ALA A 213 -3.87 11.57 -3.09
C ALA A 213 -3.47 10.41 -4.03
N LEU A 214 -4.38 9.92 -4.86
CA LEU A 214 -4.08 8.87 -5.84
C LEU A 214 -3.25 9.39 -7.02
N HIS A 215 -3.54 10.61 -7.50
CA HIS A 215 -2.73 11.26 -8.53
C HIS A 215 -1.33 11.59 -7.99
N ARG A 216 -1.20 11.92 -6.70
CA ARG A 216 0.08 12.02 -6.01
C ARG A 216 0.84 10.68 -6.09
N ALA A 217 0.22 9.56 -5.75
CA ALA A 217 0.87 8.25 -5.88
C ALA A 217 1.34 7.98 -7.32
N ALA A 218 0.52 8.27 -8.33
CA ALA A 218 0.88 8.13 -9.74
C ALA A 218 2.04 9.04 -10.16
N TYR A 219 2.08 10.28 -9.65
CA TYR A 219 3.18 11.23 -9.88
C TYR A 219 4.48 10.76 -9.22
N LEU A 220 4.41 10.27 -7.98
CA LEU A 220 5.58 9.78 -7.25
C LEU A 220 6.17 8.54 -7.92
N LEU A 221 5.34 7.61 -8.42
CA LEU A 221 5.81 6.45 -9.20
C LEU A 221 6.49 6.86 -10.50
N TYR A 222 6.01 7.91 -11.16
CA TYR A 222 6.62 8.46 -12.35
C TYR A 222 7.97 9.13 -12.05
N THR A 223 8.03 9.96 -11.01
CA THR A 223 9.19 10.81 -10.71
C THR A 223 10.27 10.09 -9.90
N HIS A 224 9.87 9.17 -9.02
CA HIS A 224 10.74 8.43 -8.10
C HIS A 224 10.72 6.92 -8.40
N ARG A 225 10.84 6.57 -9.68
CA ARG A 225 10.83 5.19 -10.16
C ARG A 225 11.80 4.29 -9.36
N PHE A 226 13.04 4.74 -9.17
CA PHE A 226 14.00 4.16 -8.22
C PHE A 226 13.93 5.00 -6.93
N PRO A 227 13.18 4.63 -5.86
CA PRO A 227 13.13 3.32 -5.18
C PRO A 227 11.72 2.68 -5.07
N LEU A 228 10.69 3.29 -5.67
CA LEU A 228 9.29 2.86 -5.49
C LEU A 228 8.91 1.66 -6.35
N GLU A 229 9.60 1.38 -7.46
CA GLU A 229 9.34 0.21 -8.31
C GLU A 229 9.57 -1.10 -7.54
N ASP A 230 10.60 -1.17 -6.67
CA ASP A 230 10.90 -2.35 -5.85
C ASP A 230 10.09 -2.38 -4.54
N GLN A 231 9.88 -1.22 -3.91
CA GLN A 231 9.21 -1.15 -2.60
C GLN A 231 7.69 -1.12 -2.71
N GLY A 232 7.15 -0.71 -3.85
CA GLY A 232 5.74 -0.53 -4.09
C GLY A 232 5.10 0.64 -3.32
N VAL A 233 3.86 0.92 -3.67
CA VAL A 233 2.99 1.89 -2.98
C VAL A 233 1.80 1.14 -2.40
N LEU A 234 1.45 1.38 -1.14
CA LEU A 234 0.23 0.84 -0.55
C LEU A 234 -0.85 1.93 -0.54
N VAL A 235 -2.04 1.62 -1.05
CA VAL A 235 -3.23 2.46 -0.89
C VAL A 235 -4.21 1.72 0.01
N LEU A 236 -4.39 2.26 1.22
CA LEU A 236 -5.36 1.78 2.19
C LEU A 236 -6.69 2.51 2.01
N GLY A 237 -7.68 1.75 1.58
CA GLY A 237 -9.06 2.22 1.47
C GLY A 237 -9.92 1.79 2.66
N PRO A 238 -11.05 2.48 2.91
CA PRO A 238 -11.96 2.15 4.01
C PRO A 238 -12.75 0.85 3.75
N ASN A 239 -13.04 0.51 2.49
CA ASN A 239 -13.80 -0.69 2.13
C ASN A 239 -13.48 -1.15 0.70
N ARG A 240 -13.91 -2.38 0.36
CA ARG A 240 -13.62 -2.98 -0.96
C ARG A 240 -14.34 -2.32 -2.13
N LEU A 241 -15.52 -1.72 -1.91
CA LEU A 241 -16.23 -0.99 -2.96
C LEU A 241 -15.45 0.25 -3.38
N PHE A 242 -14.84 0.93 -2.42
CA PHE A 242 -13.94 2.05 -2.67
C PHE A 242 -12.69 1.61 -3.46
N LEU A 243 -12.07 0.47 -3.13
CA LEU A 243 -10.93 -0.04 -3.89
C LEU A 243 -11.30 -0.37 -5.34
N ALA A 244 -12.41 -1.07 -5.55
CA ALA A 244 -12.92 -1.40 -6.89
C ALA A 244 -13.24 -0.13 -7.71
N TYR A 245 -13.62 0.95 -7.02
CA TYR A 245 -13.83 2.24 -7.64
C TYR A 245 -12.52 2.94 -8.01
N ILE A 246 -11.48 2.87 -7.18
CA ILE A 246 -10.13 3.38 -7.52
C ILE A 246 -9.58 2.70 -8.76
N GLU A 247 -9.72 1.38 -8.87
CA GLU A 247 -9.26 0.60 -10.03
C GLU A 247 -9.88 1.09 -11.35
N GLN A 248 -11.09 1.66 -11.32
CA GLN A 248 -11.73 2.21 -12.50
C GLN A 248 -11.19 3.59 -12.90
N VAL A 249 -10.72 4.38 -11.93
CA VAL A 249 -10.26 5.76 -12.14
C VAL A 249 -8.78 5.79 -12.53
N LEU A 250 -7.99 4.90 -11.93
CA LEU A 250 -6.56 4.75 -12.23
C LEU A 250 -6.25 3.27 -12.45
N PRO A 251 -6.70 2.68 -13.57
CA PRO A 251 -6.48 1.26 -13.86
C PRO A 251 -5.00 0.90 -13.96
N SER A 252 -4.15 1.87 -14.32
CA SER A 252 -2.70 1.69 -14.38
C SER A 252 -2.01 1.70 -13.00
N LEU A 253 -2.69 2.09 -11.92
CA LEU A 253 -2.09 2.16 -10.58
C LEU A 253 -1.75 0.76 -10.05
N GLY A 254 -2.72 -0.16 -10.04
CA GLY A 254 -2.56 -1.51 -9.47
C GLY A 254 -1.49 -2.38 -10.14
N GLU A 255 -1.10 -2.05 -11.38
CA GLU A 255 -0.13 -2.81 -12.16
C GLU A 255 1.27 -2.15 -12.19
N ALA A 256 1.41 -0.94 -11.63
CA ALA A 256 2.65 -0.17 -11.53
C ALA A 256 3.30 -0.28 -10.13
N GLY A 257 3.11 -1.41 -9.45
CA GLY A 257 3.62 -1.61 -8.09
C GLY A 257 2.75 -0.99 -6.99
N VAL A 258 1.48 -0.68 -7.27
CA VAL A 258 0.53 -0.25 -6.22
C VAL A 258 -0.31 -1.42 -5.73
N GLU A 259 -0.30 -1.59 -4.43
CA GLU A 259 -1.17 -2.53 -3.73
C GLU A 259 -2.38 -1.77 -3.17
N LEU A 260 -3.57 -2.20 -3.58
CA LEU A 260 -4.84 -1.70 -3.04
C LEU A 260 -5.29 -2.68 -1.96
N ALA A 261 -5.43 -2.21 -0.72
CA ALA A 261 -5.83 -3.06 0.41
C ALA A 261 -6.83 -2.34 1.33
N VAL A 262 -7.67 -3.11 2.00
CA VAL A 262 -8.35 -2.65 3.22
C VAL A 262 -7.54 -3.10 4.43
N LEU A 263 -7.75 -2.50 5.60
CA LEU A 263 -7.03 -2.92 6.82
C LEU A 263 -7.15 -4.43 7.07
N ALA A 264 -8.32 -5.02 6.82
CA ALA A 264 -8.55 -6.45 7.01
C ALA A 264 -7.67 -7.35 6.12
N ASP A 265 -7.15 -6.84 5.00
CA ASP A 265 -6.30 -7.58 4.07
C ASP A 265 -4.84 -7.64 4.53
N LEU A 266 -4.44 -6.77 5.47
CA LEU A 266 -3.08 -6.75 6.01
C LEU A 266 -2.83 -7.84 7.07
N VAL A 267 -3.89 -8.47 7.56
CA VAL A 267 -3.80 -9.51 8.58
C VAL A 267 -4.08 -10.87 7.95
N ASP A 268 -3.03 -11.67 7.85
CA ASP A 268 -3.11 -13.03 7.33
C ASP A 268 -3.86 -13.98 8.29
N ASP A 269 -4.33 -15.10 7.74
CA ASP A 269 -4.87 -16.25 8.48
C ASP A 269 -6.20 -16.05 9.22
N VAL A 270 -6.93 -14.95 9.01
CA VAL A 270 -8.25 -14.73 9.65
C VAL A 270 -9.31 -14.21 8.68
N SER A 271 -10.53 -14.73 8.80
CA SER A 271 -11.68 -14.21 8.07
C SER A 271 -12.41 -13.17 8.91
N VAL A 272 -12.31 -11.90 8.51
CA VAL A 272 -13.01 -10.77 9.13
C VAL A 272 -14.40 -10.63 8.54
N ARG A 273 -15.45 -10.70 9.37
CA ARG A 273 -16.86 -10.63 8.92
C ARG A 273 -17.77 -9.80 9.81
N GLY A 274 -17.39 -9.51 11.04
CA GLY A 274 -18.20 -8.76 12.00
C GLY A 274 -17.83 -7.28 12.10
N ARG A 275 -18.68 -6.53 12.80
CA ARG A 275 -18.37 -5.20 13.35
C ARG A 275 -18.72 -5.19 14.82
N ASP A 276 -17.93 -4.50 15.61
CA ASP A 276 -18.26 -4.31 17.02
C ASP A 276 -19.26 -3.17 17.22
N ARG A 277 -19.83 -3.11 18.43
CA ARG A 277 -20.50 -1.91 18.91
C ARG A 277 -19.50 -0.76 19.01
N GLU A 278 -19.96 0.47 18.80
CA GLU A 278 -19.10 1.66 18.76
C GLU A 278 -18.22 1.81 20.01
N GLU A 279 -18.75 1.53 21.20
CA GLU A 279 -18.02 1.58 22.47
C GLU A 279 -16.85 0.58 22.52
N VAL A 280 -17.03 -0.61 21.94
CA VAL A 280 -16.02 -1.67 21.88
C VAL A 280 -15.01 -1.37 20.77
N ALA A 281 -15.48 -0.92 19.60
CA ALA A 281 -14.62 -0.49 18.49
C ALA A 281 -13.67 0.64 18.93
N ARG A 282 -14.20 1.68 19.59
CA ARG A 282 -13.42 2.79 20.15
C ARG A 282 -12.39 2.30 21.17
N LEU A 283 -12.77 1.33 22.02
CA LEU A 283 -11.87 0.75 22.99
C LEU A 283 -10.73 -0.05 22.33
N LYS A 284 -11.05 -0.86 21.31
CA LYS A 284 -10.05 -1.62 20.55
C LYS A 284 -9.10 -0.70 19.78
N GLY A 285 -9.59 0.43 19.29
CA GLY A 285 -8.78 1.48 18.65
C GLY A 285 -7.96 2.37 19.59
N ASP A 286 -8.08 2.21 20.92
CA ASP A 286 -7.32 3.01 21.89
C ASP A 286 -5.84 2.57 21.93
N ALA A 287 -4.91 3.52 21.88
CA ALA A 287 -3.47 3.26 21.96
C ALA A 287 -3.05 2.49 23.22
N ALA A 288 -3.83 2.55 24.30
CA ALA A 288 -3.60 1.73 25.51
C ALA A 288 -3.60 0.23 25.20
N MET A 289 -4.35 -0.22 24.18
CA MET A 289 -4.42 -1.63 23.79
C MET A 289 -3.07 -2.20 23.36
N ALA A 290 -2.19 -1.41 22.74
CA ALA A 290 -0.84 -1.87 22.39
C ALA A 290 -0.06 -2.31 23.66
N SER A 291 -0.18 -1.55 24.75
CA SER A 291 0.43 -1.93 26.02
C SER A 291 -0.23 -3.16 26.65
N VAL A 292 -1.56 -3.27 26.56
CA VAL A 292 -2.30 -4.45 27.04
C VAL A 292 -1.84 -5.70 26.30
N LEU A 293 -1.71 -5.65 24.96
CA LEU A 293 -1.22 -6.76 24.15
C LEU A 293 0.23 -7.10 24.44
N ALA A 294 1.12 -6.10 24.56
CA ALA A 294 2.51 -6.32 24.92
C ALA A 294 2.64 -7.03 26.29
N LYS A 295 1.79 -6.67 27.26
CA LYS A 295 1.72 -7.35 28.55
C LYS A 295 1.11 -8.75 28.44
N ALA A 296 0.04 -8.92 27.68
CA ALA A 296 -0.57 -10.24 27.42
C ALA A 296 0.44 -11.23 26.82
N VAL A 297 1.27 -10.79 25.86
CA VAL A 297 2.37 -11.60 25.30
C VAL A 297 3.44 -11.90 26.35
N ARG A 298 3.83 -10.92 27.16
CA ARG A 298 4.80 -11.11 28.24
C ARG A 298 4.34 -12.14 29.27
N ASP A 299 3.04 -12.14 29.59
CA ASP A 299 2.43 -13.06 30.54
C ASP A 299 2.40 -14.52 30.05
N ARG A 300 2.66 -14.77 28.77
CA ARG A 300 2.84 -16.13 28.20
C ARG A 300 4.23 -16.70 28.43
N LYS A 301 5.20 -15.88 28.82
CA LYS A 301 6.58 -16.30 29.08
C LYS A 301 6.69 -16.65 30.57
N ARG A 302 6.74 -17.92 30.96
CA ARG A 302 6.70 -18.32 32.39
C ARG A 302 7.80 -19.30 32.74
N ALA A 303 8.28 -19.28 33.97
CA ALA A 303 9.11 -20.37 34.48
C ALA A 303 8.22 -21.59 34.80
N LEU A 304 8.81 -22.78 34.85
CA LEU A 304 8.08 -23.96 35.30
C LEU A 304 7.66 -23.82 36.76
N ARG A 305 6.46 -24.26 37.11
CA ARG A 305 6.01 -24.30 38.51
C ARG A 305 6.58 -25.47 39.30
N ARG A 306 7.02 -26.53 38.60
CA ARG A 306 7.59 -27.75 39.19
C ARG A 306 8.78 -28.20 38.35
N PRO A 307 9.79 -28.86 38.94
CA PRO A 307 10.91 -29.40 38.18
C PRO A 307 10.43 -30.38 37.10
N LEU A 308 10.95 -30.24 35.88
CA LEU A 308 10.74 -31.22 34.82
C LEU A 308 11.67 -32.42 35.09
N ARG A 309 11.13 -33.63 34.97
CA ARG A 309 11.89 -34.88 35.08
C ARG A 309 11.57 -35.76 33.89
N VAL A 310 12.59 -36.27 33.21
CA VAL A 310 12.46 -37.05 31.97
C VAL A 310 13.34 -38.28 32.06
N GLY A 311 12.79 -39.45 31.75
CA GLY A 311 13.57 -40.68 31.69
C GLY A 311 14.38 -40.77 30.39
N LEU A 312 15.66 -41.14 30.49
CA LEU A 312 16.53 -41.43 29.36
C LEU A 312 17.36 -42.69 29.67
N GLY A 313 16.93 -43.83 29.14
CA GLY A 313 17.52 -45.13 29.47
C GLY A 313 17.38 -45.45 30.96
N LEU A 314 18.51 -45.60 31.66
CA LEU A 314 18.57 -45.88 33.11
C LEU A 314 18.72 -44.62 33.98
N GLN A 315 18.68 -43.43 33.37
CA GLN A 315 18.89 -42.16 34.06
C GLN A 315 17.62 -41.29 34.01
N THR A 316 17.44 -40.47 35.03
CA THR A 316 16.39 -39.44 35.07
C THR A 316 17.06 -38.08 34.94
N LEU A 317 16.83 -37.42 33.82
CA LEU A 317 17.26 -36.05 33.59
C LEU A 317 16.30 -35.09 34.29
N SER A 318 16.80 -33.95 34.75
CA SER A 318 15.97 -32.96 35.43
C SER A 318 16.32 -31.53 35.09
N LEU A 319 15.29 -30.69 34.99
CA LEU A 319 15.40 -29.24 34.86
C LEU A 319 14.72 -28.59 36.06
N SER A 320 15.48 -27.83 36.84
CA SER A 320 14.96 -27.17 38.04
C SER A 320 14.12 -25.94 37.69
N VAL A 321 13.27 -25.53 38.64
CA VAL A 321 12.48 -24.29 38.51
C VAL A 321 13.38 -23.06 38.34
N ALA A 322 14.47 -22.98 39.11
CA ALA A 322 15.42 -21.87 39.03
C ALA A 322 16.06 -21.76 37.63
N VAL A 323 16.55 -22.87 37.09
CA VAL A 323 17.14 -22.90 35.75
C VAL A 323 16.08 -22.54 34.69
N SER A 324 14.85 -23.04 34.80
CA SER A 324 13.78 -22.66 33.87
C SER A 324 13.48 -21.14 33.92
N ALA A 325 13.58 -20.51 35.08
CA ALA A 325 13.41 -19.08 35.24
C ALA A 325 14.56 -18.29 34.60
N ASP A 326 15.78 -18.78 34.72
CA ASP A 326 16.97 -18.20 34.08
C ASP A 326 16.84 -18.26 32.55
N ILE A 327 16.48 -19.42 31.99
CA ILE A 327 16.24 -19.61 30.54
C ILE A 327 15.23 -18.58 30.02
N VAL A 328 14.09 -18.43 30.72
CA VAL A 328 13.02 -17.50 30.32
C VAL A 328 13.47 -16.05 30.41
N ARG A 329 14.23 -15.69 31.46
CA ARG A 329 14.79 -14.34 31.63
C ARG A 329 15.76 -14.01 30.49
N ASP A 330 16.61 -14.95 30.11
CA ASP A 330 17.63 -14.72 29.08
C ASP A 330 17.00 -14.67 27.69
N ALA A 331 16.02 -15.53 27.40
CA ALA A 331 15.21 -15.47 26.19
C ALA A 331 14.50 -14.10 26.04
N ARG A 332 13.92 -13.57 27.12
CA ARG A 332 13.26 -12.25 27.13
C ARG A 332 14.22 -11.10 26.79
N ARG A 333 15.49 -11.19 27.19
CA ARG A 333 16.50 -10.17 26.91
C ARG A 333 17.02 -10.25 25.49
N ARG A 334 17.14 -11.46 24.94
CA ARG A 334 17.79 -11.72 23.66
C ARG A 334 16.87 -11.50 22.45
N PHE A 335 15.57 -11.72 22.60
CA PHE A 335 14.63 -11.70 21.48
C PHE A 335 13.55 -10.63 21.65
N ARG A 336 13.40 -9.78 20.63
CA ARG A 336 12.33 -8.78 20.55
C ARG A 336 10.97 -9.44 20.31
N GLN A 337 10.89 -10.27 19.26
CA GLN A 337 9.69 -11.03 18.92
C GLN A 337 9.57 -12.29 19.80
N HIS A 338 8.36 -12.59 20.27
CA HIS A 338 8.10 -13.72 21.17
C HIS A 338 8.44 -15.07 20.55
N ASN A 339 7.91 -15.39 19.37
CA ASN A 339 8.05 -16.70 18.74
C ASN A 339 9.51 -17.01 18.38
N ALA A 340 10.32 -16.00 18.05
CA ALA A 340 11.75 -16.15 17.78
C ALA A 340 12.53 -16.75 18.98
N GLY A 341 12.08 -16.47 20.21
CA GLY A 341 12.69 -17.00 21.43
C GLY A 341 12.49 -18.50 21.65
N ARG A 342 11.51 -19.12 21.00
CA ARG A 342 11.18 -20.55 21.23
C ARG A 342 12.36 -21.48 20.98
N ARG A 343 13.08 -21.30 19.86
CA ARG A 343 14.23 -22.16 19.52
C ARG A 343 15.37 -22.05 20.52
N PHE A 344 15.56 -20.86 21.08
CA PHE A 344 16.52 -20.66 22.15
C PHE A 344 16.10 -21.44 23.39
N VAL A 345 14.85 -21.30 23.83
CA VAL A 345 14.33 -22.04 25.00
C VAL A 345 14.48 -23.55 24.82
N GLU A 346 14.13 -24.09 23.64
CA GLU A 346 14.32 -25.52 23.32
C GLU A 346 15.77 -25.97 23.46
N ARG A 347 16.72 -25.18 22.94
CA ARG A 347 18.16 -25.49 23.02
C ARG A 347 18.68 -25.43 24.45
N GLU A 348 18.31 -24.42 25.22
CA GLU A 348 18.77 -24.29 26.61
C GLU A 348 18.14 -25.37 27.51
N VAL A 349 16.88 -25.75 27.28
CA VAL A 349 16.26 -26.90 27.96
C VAL A 349 17.02 -28.19 27.63
N ALA A 350 17.36 -28.44 26.36
CA ALA A 350 18.15 -29.60 25.98
C ALA A 350 19.54 -29.60 26.64
N PHE A 351 20.22 -28.45 26.64
CA PHE A 351 21.53 -28.27 27.27
C PHE A 351 21.47 -28.60 28.76
N HIS A 352 20.53 -28.01 29.51
CA HIS A 352 20.43 -28.24 30.95
C HIS A 352 19.92 -29.63 31.32
N LEU A 353 19.12 -30.27 30.47
CA LEU A 353 18.77 -31.69 30.65
C LEU A 353 20.01 -32.58 30.48
N ALA A 354 20.87 -32.30 29.49
CA ALA A 354 22.11 -33.04 29.28
C ALA A 354 23.10 -32.85 30.45
N GLU A 355 23.25 -31.62 30.95
CA GLU A 355 24.08 -31.30 32.12
C GLU A 355 23.62 -32.00 33.41
N SER A 356 22.32 -32.32 33.51
CA SER A 356 21.77 -33.04 34.66
C SER A 356 22.06 -34.56 34.65
N ALA A 357 22.60 -35.09 33.56
CA ALA A 357 22.92 -36.50 33.44
C ALA A 357 24.09 -36.89 34.34
N ARG A 358 24.09 -38.13 34.85
CA ARG A 358 25.21 -38.67 35.64
C ARG A 358 26.46 -38.89 34.80
N THR A 359 26.28 -39.15 33.51
CA THR A 359 27.35 -39.29 32.52
C THR A 359 27.21 -38.17 31.49
N PRO A 360 28.31 -37.58 30.98
CA PRO A 360 28.24 -36.55 29.96
C PRO A 360 27.45 -37.04 28.74
N LEU A 361 26.45 -36.25 28.33
CA LEU A 361 25.64 -36.50 27.14
C LEU A 361 25.72 -35.29 26.22
N ASP A 362 25.70 -35.53 24.91
CA ASP A 362 25.57 -34.46 23.93
C ASP A 362 24.14 -33.86 23.96
N PRO A 363 23.98 -32.54 24.13
CA PRO A 363 22.66 -31.90 24.13
C PRO A 363 21.82 -32.17 22.88
N GLN A 364 22.43 -32.29 21.69
CA GLN A 364 21.68 -32.53 20.46
C GLN A 364 21.12 -33.96 20.42
N GLU A 365 21.89 -34.94 20.89
CA GLU A 365 21.45 -36.31 21.06
C GLU A 365 20.31 -36.42 22.09
N VAL A 366 20.48 -35.82 23.27
CA VAL A 366 19.44 -35.77 24.31
C VAL A 366 18.16 -35.19 23.73
N TRP A 367 18.25 -34.04 23.06
CA TRP A 367 17.09 -33.40 22.45
C TRP A 367 16.39 -34.29 21.43
N ARG A 368 17.13 -35.01 20.59
CA ARG A 368 16.55 -35.89 19.57
C ARG A 368 15.65 -36.96 20.19
N GLN A 369 16.05 -37.48 21.35
CA GLN A 369 15.34 -38.52 22.09
C GLN A 369 14.18 -37.97 22.91
N VAL A 370 14.37 -36.84 23.63
CA VAL A 370 13.38 -36.35 24.60
C VAL A 370 12.37 -35.34 24.02
N ARG A 371 12.62 -34.71 22.87
CA ARG A 371 11.70 -33.69 22.30
C ARG A 371 10.28 -34.17 22.01
N ARG A 372 10.07 -35.49 21.92
CA ARG A 372 8.76 -36.10 21.71
C ARG A 372 8.06 -36.51 23.01
N ASP A 373 8.77 -36.46 24.14
CA ASP A 373 8.24 -36.77 25.45
C ASP A 373 7.10 -35.78 25.81
N PRO A 374 5.93 -36.27 26.27
CA PRO A 374 4.80 -35.41 26.63
C PRO A 374 5.14 -34.39 27.73
N ALA A 375 5.96 -34.75 28.72
CA ALA A 375 6.34 -33.85 29.81
C ALA A 375 7.27 -32.74 29.30
N VAL A 376 8.19 -33.04 28.39
CA VAL A 376 9.04 -32.03 27.74
C VAL A 376 8.21 -31.06 26.92
N ARG A 377 7.27 -31.58 26.11
CA ARG A 377 6.37 -30.73 25.31
C ARG A 377 5.51 -29.84 26.19
N ALA A 378 4.90 -30.40 27.23
CA ALA A 378 4.10 -29.62 28.18
C ALA A 378 4.94 -28.54 28.89
N ALA A 379 6.17 -28.86 29.30
CA ALA A 379 7.08 -27.90 29.91
C ALA A 379 7.42 -26.74 28.95
N LEU A 380 7.66 -27.02 27.68
CA LEU A 380 7.95 -25.98 26.69
C LEU A 380 6.72 -25.11 26.40
N GLU A 381 5.53 -25.69 26.31
CA GLU A 381 4.27 -24.94 26.16
C GLU A 381 3.93 -24.11 27.41
N GLU A 382 4.27 -24.60 28.62
CA GLU A 382 4.16 -23.81 29.85
C GLU A 382 5.17 -22.66 29.86
N MET A 383 6.41 -22.91 29.43
CA MET A 383 7.47 -21.92 29.51
C MET A 383 7.37 -20.83 28.45
N TRP A 384 7.11 -21.24 27.22
CA TRP A 384 7.21 -20.39 26.04
C TRP A 384 6.35 -20.92 24.87
N PRO A 385 5.02 -20.82 24.94
CA PRO A 385 4.14 -21.35 23.91
C PRO A 385 4.33 -20.59 22.58
N VAL A 386 4.23 -21.29 21.45
CA VAL A 386 4.22 -20.65 20.12
C VAL A 386 2.78 -20.28 19.77
N LEU A 387 2.52 -19.00 19.50
CA LEU A 387 1.17 -18.48 19.30
C LEU A 387 1.03 -17.75 17.96
N THR A 388 -0.16 -17.83 17.36
CA THR A 388 -0.61 -16.85 16.36
C THR A 388 -1.26 -15.63 17.02
N PRO A 389 -1.37 -14.50 16.31
CA PRO A 389 -2.18 -13.36 16.75
C PRO A 389 -3.61 -13.76 17.12
N ALA A 390 -4.25 -14.56 16.27
CA ALA A 390 -5.61 -15.05 16.48
C ALA A 390 -5.73 -15.90 17.76
N GLN A 391 -4.76 -16.78 18.05
CA GLN A 391 -4.72 -17.56 19.29
C GLN A 391 -4.54 -16.67 20.53
N LEU A 392 -3.67 -15.66 20.44
CA LEU A 392 -3.44 -14.72 21.53
C LEU A 392 -4.73 -13.96 21.89
N LEU A 393 -5.41 -13.39 20.90
CA LEU A 393 -6.64 -12.61 21.11
C LEU A 393 -7.84 -13.50 21.47
N HIS A 394 -7.94 -14.71 20.91
CA HIS A 394 -8.97 -15.68 21.29
C HIS A 394 -8.90 -16.02 22.78
N ASP A 395 -7.70 -16.34 23.27
CA ASP A 395 -7.50 -16.59 24.70
C ASP A 395 -7.72 -15.34 25.55
N LEU A 396 -7.16 -14.20 25.15
CA LEU A 396 -7.22 -12.96 25.92
C LEU A 396 -8.68 -12.52 26.11
N PHE A 397 -9.42 -12.35 25.02
CA PHE A 397 -10.82 -11.92 25.09
C PHE A 397 -11.75 -13.01 25.62
N GLY A 398 -11.37 -14.28 25.54
CA GLY A 398 -12.10 -15.41 26.12
C GLY A 398 -11.94 -15.60 27.63
N SER A 399 -11.14 -14.77 28.31
CA SER A 399 -10.90 -14.90 29.75
C SER A 399 -10.77 -13.54 30.45
N LYS A 400 -11.76 -13.19 31.28
CA LYS A 400 -11.69 -12.00 32.14
C LYS A 400 -10.42 -11.97 32.99
N ALA A 401 -9.98 -13.12 33.52
CA ALA A 401 -8.76 -13.19 34.32
C ALA A 401 -7.49 -12.82 33.52
N LEU A 402 -7.40 -13.24 32.26
CA LEU A 402 -6.30 -12.84 31.37
C LEU A 402 -6.39 -11.35 31.03
N LEU A 403 -7.60 -10.83 30.78
CA LEU A 403 -7.80 -9.40 30.55
C LEU A 403 -7.40 -8.55 31.76
N HIS A 404 -7.84 -8.89 32.97
CA HIS A 404 -7.41 -8.17 34.18
C HIS A 404 -5.90 -8.21 34.37
N LEU A 405 -5.28 -9.36 34.16
CA LEU A 405 -3.84 -9.51 34.27
C LEU A 405 -3.12 -8.59 33.25
N ALA A 406 -3.55 -8.62 31.98
CA ALA A 406 -2.94 -7.85 30.91
C ALA A 406 -3.23 -6.34 31.01
N ALA A 407 -4.45 -5.95 31.34
CA ALA A 407 -4.85 -4.54 31.48
C ALA A 407 -4.17 -3.86 32.68
N GLY A 408 -4.02 -4.56 33.80
CA GLY A 408 -3.49 -3.96 35.02
C GLY A 408 -4.27 -2.70 35.42
N ARG A 409 -3.60 -1.54 35.44
CA ARG A 409 -4.22 -0.24 35.75
C ARG A 409 -4.59 0.59 34.51
N GLN A 410 -4.39 0.05 33.31
CA GLN A 410 -4.56 0.79 32.06
C GLN A 410 -6.02 0.88 31.62
N LEU A 411 -6.84 -0.12 31.98
CA LEU A 411 -8.26 -0.17 31.70
C LEU A 411 -9.04 -0.29 33.00
N SER A 412 -10.20 0.38 33.07
CA SER A 412 -11.17 0.17 34.14
C SER A 412 -11.86 -1.20 34.00
N GLU A 413 -12.52 -1.64 35.07
CA GLU A 413 -13.27 -2.90 35.08
C GLU A 413 -14.38 -2.92 34.01
N GLU A 414 -15.10 -1.81 33.84
CA GLU A 414 -16.11 -1.64 32.78
C GLU A 414 -15.53 -1.84 31.38
N ARG A 415 -14.35 -1.26 31.10
CA ARG A 415 -13.67 -1.44 29.80
C ARG A 415 -13.20 -2.87 29.61
N ILE A 416 -12.73 -3.54 30.65
CA ILE A 416 -12.36 -4.96 30.59
C ILE A 416 -13.58 -5.82 30.25
N ASP A 417 -14.73 -5.53 30.84
CA ASP A 417 -15.97 -6.24 30.58
C ASP A 417 -16.48 -6.05 29.15
N LEU A 418 -16.28 -4.87 28.56
CA LEU A 418 -16.57 -4.60 27.15
C LEU A 418 -15.70 -5.41 26.17
N LEU A 419 -14.45 -5.72 26.53
CA LEU A 419 -13.55 -6.52 25.69
C LEU A 419 -13.81 -8.04 25.78
N HIS A 420 -14.44 -8.48 26.86
CA HIS A 420 -14.66 -9.91 27.09
C HIS A 420 -15.72 -10.46 26.13
N ARG A 421 -15.39 -11.55 25.44
CA ARG A 421 -16.32 -12.30 24.58
C ARG A 421 -16.42 -13.76 25.03
N PRO A 422 -17.59 -14.42 24.86
CA PRO A 422 -17.72 -15.85 25.11
C PRO A 422 -16.65 -16.64 24.34
N ARG A 423 -15.97 -17.55 25.04
CA ARG A 423 -14.87 -18.31 24.43
C ARG A 423 -15.42 -19.37 23.47
N ALA A 424 -15.03 -19.28 22.20
CA ALA A 424 -15.27 -20.34 21.22
C ALA A 424 -14.41 -21.58 21.50
N GLU A 425 -14.83 -22.75 21.04
CA GLU A 425 -14.09 -24.01 21.26
C GLU A 425 -12.73 -24.03 20.55
N SER A 426 -12.65 -23.37 19.39
CA SER A 426 -11.43 -23.24 18.60
C SER A 426 -11.34 -21.85 17.95
N VAL A 427 -10.12 -21.47 17.54
CA VAL A 427 -9.86 -20.19 16.89
C VAL A 427 -10.58 -20.07 15.55
N ASP A 428 -10.74 -21.17 14.82
CA ASP A 428 -11.38 -21.21 13.50
C ASP A 428 -12.90 -20.91 13.57
N GLN A 429 -13.50 -21.05 14.75
CA GLN A 429 -14.90 -20.71 15.01
C GLN A 429 -15.09 -19.25 15.45
N VAL A 430 -14.01 -18.50 15.67
CA VAL A 430 -14.10 -17.10 16.09
C VAL A 430 -14.51 -16.24 14.91
N VAL A 431 -15.59 -15.48 15.09
CA VAL A 431 -15.97 -14.42 14.15
C VAL A 431 -15.16 -13.18 14.51
N TRP A 432 -14.16 -12.86 13.68
CA TRP A 432 -13.34 -11.66 13.83
C TRP A 432 -14.08 -10.44 13.30
N THR A 433 -14.01 -9.34 14.04
CA THR A 433 -14.57 -8.05 13.64
C THR A 433 -13.54 -7.20 12.92
N HIS A 434 -14.00 -6.20 12.17
CA HIS A 434 -13.11 -5.23 11.53
C HIS A 434 -12.26 -4.47 12.58
N ASP A 435 -12.79 -4.31 13.78
CA ASP A 435 -12.14 -3.61 14.90
C ASP A 435 -11.12 -4.50 15.64
N ASP A 436 -11.12 -5.82 15.40
CA ASP A 436 -10.06 -6.72 15.88
C ASP A 436 -8.78 -6.62 15.03
N VAL A 437 -8.88 -6.13 13.80
CA VAL A 437 -7.78 -6.14 12.81
C VAL A 437 -6.53 -5.40 13.31
N PRO A 438 -6.60 -4.16 13.83
CA PRO A 438 -5.39 -3.48 14.33
C PRO A 438 -4.74 -4.22 15.50
N LEU A 439 -5.53 -4.91 16.32
CA LEU A 439 -5.04 -5.70 17.45
C LEU A 439 -4.36 -6.99 17.01
N LEU A 440 -4.87 -7.61 15.94
CA LEU A 440 -4.24 -8.77 15.32
C LEU A 440 -2.90 -8.39 14.68
N ASP A 441 -2.83 -7.24 14.02
CA ASP A 441 -1.58 -6.72 13.45
C ASP A 441 -0.54 -6.40 14.53
N GLU A 442 -0.93 -5.66 15.58
CA GLU A 442 -0.05 -5.39 16.72
C GLU A 442 0.44 -6.70 17.38
N ALA A 443 -0.46 -7.67 17.56
CA ALA A 443 -0.10 -8.99 18.05
C ALA A 443 0.87 -9.73 17.10
N ARG A 444 0.75 -9.58 15.78
CA ARG A 444 1.70 -10.12 14.78
C ARG A 444 3.08 -9.51 14.97
N ALA A 445 3.17 -8.19 15.12
CA ALA A 445 4.43 -7.49 15.34
C ALA A 445 5.14 -7.94 16.63
N LEU A 446 4.37 -8.12 17.72
CA LEU A 446 4.89 -8.59 19.02
C LEU A 446 5.29 -10.07 19.01
N LEU A 447 4.50 -10.91 18.34
CA LEU A 447 4.74 -12.35 18.30
C LEU A 447 5.85 -12.73 17.33
N GLY A 448 5.87 -12.12 16.15
CA GLY A 448 6.69 -12.56 15.01
C GLY A 448 6.24 -13.89 14.42
N PRO A 449 6.86 -14.33 13.32
CA PRO A 449 6.48 -15.54 12.60
C PRO A 449 6.69 -16.80 13.44
N LYS A 450 5.92 -17.86 13.14
CA LYS A 450 6.12 -19.16 13.79
C LYS A 450 7.48 -19.74 13.36
N PRO A 451 8.24 -20.39 14.27
CA PRO A 451 9.52 -20.98 13.89
C PRO A 451 9.32 -22.12 12.88
N ARG A 452 9.74 -21.92 11.62
CA ARG A 452 9.65 -22.93 10.54
C ARG A 452 11.02 -23.29 9.98
N LYS A 453 11.17 -24.50 9.41
CA LYS A 453 12.45 -24.98 8.85
C LYS A 453 12.93 -24.13 7.68
N ALA A 454 12.00 -23.63 6.85
CA ALA A 454 12.26 -22.67 5.80
C ALA A 454 11.50 -21.37 6.13
N LYS A 455 12.15 -20.24 5.88
CA LYS A 455 11.54 -18.91 5.95
C LYS A 455 10.65 -18.73 4.72
N ARG A 456 9.42 -18.25 4.91
CA ARG A 456 8.55 -17.79 3.81
C ARG A 456 8.75 -16.30 3.60
N GLU A 457 8.50 -15.81 2.39
CA GLU A 457 8.49 -14.36 2.13
C GLU A 457 7.49 -13.63 3.04
N ASP A 458 6.32 -14.22 3.31
CA ASP A 458 5.29 -13.68 4.21
C ASP A 458 5.68 -13.60 5.71
N ASP A 459 6.84 -14.16 6.10
CA ASP A 459 7.29 -14.16 7.49
C ASP A 459 7.85 -12.78 7.93
N ASP A 460 8.25 -11.93 6.97
CA ASP A 460 8.72 -10.56 7.23
C ASP A 460 7.57 -9.55 7.07
N ILE A 461 7.59 -8.48 7.88
CA ILE A 461 6.65 -7.37 7.73
C ILE A 461 7.01 -6.65 6.42
N ARG A 462 6.07 -6.66 5.46
CA ARG A 462 6.25 -5.98 4.18
C ARG A 462 6.38 -4.47 4.40
N THR A 463 7.35 -3.87 3.72
CA THR A 463 7.60 -2.44 3.75
C THR A 463 7.24 -1.83 2.40
N TYR A 464 6.56 -0.70 2.41
CA TYR A 464 6.21 0.06 1.21
C TYR A 464 7.00 1.37 1.17
N GLY A 465 7.37 1.80 -0.02
CA GLY A 465 8.12 3.05 -0.21
C GLY A 465 7.23 4.29 -0.07
N HIS A 466 5.93 4.12 -0.28
CA HIS A 466 4.91 5.13 -0.02
C HIS A 466 3.60 4.48 0.43
N ILE A 467 2.87 5.14 1.34
CA ILE A 467 1.56 4.67 1.82
C ILE A 467 0.58 5.83 1.72
N VAL A 468 -0.53 5.59 1.02
CA VAL A 468 -1.70 6.48 0.99
C VAL A 468 -2.77 5.86 1.87
N VAL A 469 -3.29 6.61 2.82
CA VAL A 469 -4.39 6.18 3.69
C VAL A 469 -5.57 7.11 3.46
N ASP A 470 -6.69 6.54 3.02
CA ASP A 470 -7.93 7.30 2.89
C ASP A 470 -8.89 6.95 4.03
N GLU A 471 -9.20 7.95 4.84
CA GLU A 471 -10.21 7.91 5.89
C GLU A 471 -11.57 8.37 5.33
N ALA A 472 -11.94 7.96 4.11
CA ALA A 472 -13.25 8.29 3.60
C ALA A 472 -14.28 7.64 4.54
N GLN A 473 -15.12 8.49 5.14
CA GLN A 473 -16.17 8.04 6.04
C GLN A 473 -16.99 6.96 5.33
N ASP A 474 -17.34 5.90 6.05
CA ASP A 474 -18.28 4.89 5.58
C ASP A 474 -19.56 5.64 5.13
N LEU A 475 -19.68 5.87 3.83
CA LEU A 475 -20.89 6.40 3.19
C LEU A 475 -21.89 5.25 3.05
N SER A 476 -22.15 4.55 4.15
CA SER A 476 -23.09 3.43 4.24
C SER A 476 -24.06 3.62 5.39
#